data_AF-A0A8J3YHG8-F1
#
_entry.id   AF-A0A8J3YHG8-F1
#
_cell.length_a   1.000
_cell.length_b   1.000
_cell.length_c   1.000
_cell.angle_alpha   90.00
_cell.angle_beta   90.00
_cell.angle_gamma   90.00
#
_symmetry.space_group_name_H-M   'P 1'
#
loop_
_entity.id
_entity.type
_entity.pdbx_description
1 polymer ?
#
loop_
_entity_poly.entity_id
_entity_poly.type
_entity_poly.pdbx_seq_one_letter_code
_entity_poly.pdbx_strand_id
1 'polypeptide(L)'
;MLVVPDEVAALPWEEFHRECGSTHPLERVYAGGAPAGPVAVSDVLTDLAWRGNPSYRASRHDLDGSVRQISIPAPGTPGAATGFLVCRSGRDFTARERDFAAHVHPLLNTVLRHVAEVRRLRPGTEGLAELRLTPRELVVLRLSAEGLTAAAMARRLGIATHTVNKHLENSYRKCGTRDRLTTVLLVRRLGLIGPGDDPVSRSAPSR
;
A
#
# COMPACT_ATOMS: atom_id res chain seq x y z
N MET A 1 -13.06 6.24 5.93
CA MET A 1 -11.94 5.94 5.03
C MET A 1 -11.85 4.43 4.84
N LEU A 2 -12.40 3.91 3.75
CA LEU A 2 -12.25 2.50 3.36
C LEU A 2 -10.87 2.33 2.72
N VAL A 3 -9.93 1.67 3.38
CA VAL A 3 -8.61 1.41 2.82
C VAL A 3 -8.69 0.16 1.96
N VAL A 4 -8.27 0.28 0.69
CA VAL A 4 -8.13 -0.86 -0.21
C VAL A 4 -6.82 -1.58 0.16
N PRO A 5 -6.79 -2.92 0.29
CA PRO A 5 -5.55 -3.64 0.55
C PRO A 5 -4.51 -3.31 -0.54
N ASP A 6 -3.30 -2.93 -0.14
CA ASP A 6 -2.21 -2.29 -0.91
C ASP A 6 -1.84 -2.90 -2.28
N GLU A 7 -2.40 -4.04 -2.69
CA GLU A 7 -2.05 -4.76 -3.92
C GLU A 7 -3.16 -4.74 -5.00
N VAL A 8 -4.38 -4.27 -4.68
CA VAL A 8 -5.44 -4.09 -5.68
C VAL A 8 -5.53 -2.61 -6.04
N ALA A 9 -4.77 -2.19 -7.05
CA ALA A 9 -4.74 -0.85 -7.67
C ALA A 9 -5.51 0.25 -6.89
N ALA A 10 -4.81 0.95 -5.99
CA ALA A 10 -5.37 2.00 -5.13
C ALA A 10 -5.72 3.33 -5.85
N LEU A 11 -6.00 3.32 -7.15
CA LEU A 11 -6.12 4.53 -7.97
C LEU A 11 -7.51 4.52 -8.61
N PRO A 12 -8.53 5.17 -8.01
CA PRO A 12 -8.69 6.64 -7.83
C PRO A 12 -9.19 7.07 -6.42
N TRP A 13 -9.04 6.21 -5.40
CA TRP A 13 -9.80 6.34 -4.14
C TRP A 13 -9.37 7.51 -3.23
N GLU A 14 -8.08 7.83 -3.15
CA GLU A 14 -7.61 8.98 -2.35
C GLU A 14 -8.07 10.33 -2.94
N GLU A 15 -8.11 10.42 -4.26
CA GLU A 15 -8.61 11.58 -5.00
C GLU A 15 -10.12 11.73 -4.83
N PHE A 16 -10.86 10.63 -5.00
CA PHE A 16 -12.28 10.53 -4.70
C PHE A 16 -12.61 10.98 -3.26
N HIS A 17 -11.83 10.53 -2.26
CA HIS A 17 -12.00 10.96 -0.86
C HIS A 17 -11.70 12.45 -0.66
N ARG A 18 -10.72 13.01 -1.38
CA ARG A 18 -10.39 14.44 -1.29
C ARG A 18 -11.55 15.31 -1.79
N GLU A 19 -12.24 14.87 -2.84
CA GLU A 19 -13.40 15.58 -3.39
C GLU A 19 -14.68 15.41 -2.56
N CYS A 20 -14.93 14.19 -2.06
CA CYS A 20 -16.12 13.88 -1.29
C CYS A 20 -16.02 14.28 0.20
N GLY A 21 -14.79 14.40 0.72
CA GLY A 21 -14.53 14.43 2.16
C GLY A 21 -15.05 13.17 2.89
N SER A 22 -15.35 13.32 4.18
CA SER A 22 -15.91 12.24 5.03
C SER A 22 -17.42 12.03 4.87
N THR A 23 -18.01 12.47 3.75
CA THR A 23 -19.47 12.49 3.53
C THR A 23 -19.99 11.18 2.94
N HIS A 24 -19.10 10.24 2.65
CA HIS A 24 -19.45 9.01 1.96
C HIS A 24 -20.33 8.12 2.86
N PRO A 25 -21.48 7.61 2.38
CA PRO A 25 -22.43 6.89 3.22
C PRO A 25 -21.83 5.66 3.91
N LEU A 26 -20.98 4.92 3.21
CA LEU A 26 -20.32 3.73 3.75
C LEU A 26 -19.29 4.08 4.84
N GLU A 27 -18.72 5.28 4.87
CA GLU A 27 -17.82 5.64 5.96
C GLU A 27 -18.54 5.73 7.30
N ARG A 28 -19.81 6.18 7.31
CA ARG A 28 -20.62 6.18 8.53
C ARG A 28 -20.87 4.78 9.06
N VAL A 29 -21.08 3.81 8.17
CA VAL A 29 -21.24 2.40 8.53
C VAL A 29 -19.98 1.88 9.20
N TYR A 30 -18.82 2.22 8.62
CA TYR A 30 -17.53 1.78 9.11
C TYR A 30 -16.99 2.54 10.32
N ALA A 31 -17.54 3.73 10.62
CA ALA A 31 -17.18 4.50 11.81
C ALA A 31 -17.50 3.77 13.12
N GLY A 32 -18.50 2.86 13.11
CA GLY A 32 -18.82 1.97 14.21
C GLY A 32 -17.96 0.69 14.28
N GLY A 33 -17.00 0.53 13.36
CA GLY A 33 -16.26 -0.71 13.14
C GLY A 33 -16.60 -1.37 11.80
N ALA A 34 -15.79 -2.36 11.40
CA ALA A 34 -16.04 -3.10 10.16
C ALA A 34 -17.35 -3.91 10.27
N PRO A 35 -18.28 -3.80 9.31
CA PRO A 35 -19.52 -4.56 9.36
C PRO A 35 -19.24 -6.06 9.14
N ALA A 36 -20.18 -6.90 9.60
CA ALA A 36 -20.04 -8.35 9.53
C ALA A 36 -20.12 -8.93 8.09
N GLY A 37 -20.56 -8.14 7.13
CA GLY A 37 -20.76 -8.57 5.75
C GLY A 37 -20.82 -7.40 4.77
N PRO A 38 -21.04 -7.69 3.48
CA PRO A 38 -21.14 -6.67 2.46
C PRO A 38 -22.27 -5.67 2.74
N VAL A 39 -22.05 -4.41 2.39
CA VAL A 39 -23.02 -3.32 2.58
C VAL A 39 -23.07 -2.48 1.32
N ALA A 40 -24.25 -2.35 0.72
CA ALA A 40 -24.48 -1.47 -0.41
C ALA A 40 -24.86 -0.06 0.04
N VAL A 41 -24.56 0.94 -0.78
CA VAL A 41 -25.02 2.32 -0.52
C VAL A 41 -26.56 2.38 -0.41
N SER A 42 -27.24 1.54 -1.18
CA SER A 42 -28.70 1.36 -1.14
C SER A 42 -29.24 0.88 0.20
N ASP A 43 -28.40 0.24 1.01
CA ASP A 43 -28.79 -0.26 2.34
C ASP A 43 -28.74 0.86 3.38
N VAL A 44 -28.04 1.96 3.07
CA VAL A 44 -27.80 3.10 3.97
C VAL A 44 -28.64 4.31 3.56
N LEU A 45 -28.76 4.56 2.26
CA LEU A 45 -29.48 5.70 1.70
C LEU A 45 -30.46 5.26 0.62
N THR A 46 -31.60 5.93 0.58
CA THR A 46 -32.53 5.82 -0.55
C THR A 46 -31.90 6.39 -1.82
N ASP A 47 -32.39 5.98 -3.00
CA ASP A 47 -31.85 6.46 -4.28
C ASP A 47 -31.91 7.99 -4.41
N LEU A 48 -32.98 8.61 -3.89
CA LEU A 48 -33.14 10.05 -3.88
C LEU A 48 -32.10 10.73 -2.97
N ALA A 49 -31.90 10.22 -1.75
CA ALA A 49 -30.91 10.74 -0.82
C ALA A 49 -29.49 10.54 -1.34
N TRP A 50 -29.23 9.43 -2.05
CA TRP A 50 -27.95 9.15 -2.66
C TRP A 50 -27.61 10.17 -3.76
N ARG A 51 -28.53 10.43 -4.69
CA ARG A 51 -28.32 11.44 -5.76
C ARG A 51 -28.07 12.86 -5.23
N GLY A 52 -28.59 13.17 -4.04
CA GLY A 52 -28.36 14.44 -3.35
C GLY A 52 -27.04 14.50 -2.56
N ASN A 53 -26.35 13.38 -2.37
CA ASN A 53 -25.11 13.32 -1.60
C ASN A 53 -23.91 13.76 -2.46
N PRO A 54 -22.95 14.55 -1.91
CA PRO A 54 -21.74 14.97 -2.63
C PRO A 54 -20.97 13.80 -3.28
N SER A 55 -20.91 12.66 -2.59
CA SER A 55 -20.21 11.46 -3.06
C SER A 55 -20.81 10.85 -4.33
N TYR A 56 -22.09 11.09 -4.62
CA TYR A 56 -22.70 10.66 -5.88
C TYR A 56 -22.12 11.41 -7.08
N ARG A 57 -21.88 12.72 -6.91
CA ARG A 57 -21.37 13.58 -8.00
C ARG A 57 -19.93 13.20 -8.35
N ALA A 58 -19.09 13.04 -7.33
CA ALA A 58 -17.74 12.53 -7.50
C ALA A 58 -17.75 11.12 -8.11
N SER A 59 -18.63 10.22 -7.66
CA SER A 59 -18.72 8.86 -8.23
C SER A 59 -19.10 8.89 -9.72
N ARG A 60 -19.93 9.84 -10.10
CA ARG A 60 -20.32 10.01 -11.50
C ARG A 60 -19.17 10.54 -12.36
N HIS A 61 -18.33 11.42 -11.81
CA HIS A 61 -17.22 12.05 -12.50
C HIS A 61 -15.97 11.15 -12.53
N ASP A 62 -15.55 10.65 -11.37
CA ASP A 62 -14.26 9.97 -11.18
C ASP A 62 -14.31 8.46 -11.43
N LEU A 63 -15.51 7.86 -11.32
CA LEU A 63 -15.71 6.42 -11.49
C LEU A 63 -16.47 6.08 -12.78
N ASP A 64 -16.34 6.91 -13.83
CA ASP A 64 -16.98 6.69 -15.13
C ASP A 64 -18.49 6.39 -15.04
N GLY A 65 -19.20 7.23 -14.27
CA GLY A 65 -20.63 7.04 -14.02
C GLY A 65 -20.98 5.88 -13.07
N SER A 66 -20.00 5.25 -12.42
CA SER A 66 -20.22 4.12 -11.52
C SER A 66 -20.72 4.53 -10.13
N VAL A 67 -22.01 4.88 -10.09
CA VAL A 67 -22.70 5.38 -8.90
C VAL A 67 -23.32 4.28 -8.03
N ARG A 68 -23.32 3.02 -8.46
CA ARG A 68 -23.83 1.90 -7.66
C ARG A 68 -22.68 1.22 -6.96
N GLN A 69 -22.75 1.13 -5.64
CA GLN A 69 -21.61 0.69 -4.84
C GLN A 69 -22.02 -0.31 -3.76
N ILE A 70 -21.18 -1.34 -3.61
CA ILE A 70 -21.23 -2.30 -2.50
C ILE A 70 -19.82 -2.48 -1.93
N SER A 71 -19.67 -2.27 -0.62
CA SER A 71 -18.44 -2.58 0.09
C SER A 71 -18.42 -4.01 0.56
N ILE A 72 -17.28 -4.68 0.44
CA ILE A 72 -16.98 -5.96 1.07
C ILE A 72 -15.91 -5.70 2.13
N PRO A 73 -16.21 -5.87 3.43
CA PRO A 73 -15.24 -5.66 4.50
C PRO A 73 -14.01 -6.55 4.35
N ALA A 74 -12.88 -6.04 4.80
CA ALA A 74 -11.64 -6.77 4.86
C ALA A 74 -11.00 -6.58 6.26
N PRO A 75 -10.16 -7.53 6.72
CA PRO A 75 -9.38 -7.35 7.93
C PRO A 75 -8.46 -6.15 7.76
N GLY A 76 -8.40 -5.30 8.79
CA GLY A 76 -7.65 -4.05 8.75
C GLY A 76 -7.02 -3.70 10.09
N THR A 77 -6.21 -2.65 10.09
CA THR A 77 -5.66 -2.06 11.31
C THR A 77 -6.80 -1.54 12.20
N PRO A 78 -6.78 -1.78 13.52
CA PRO A 78 -7.73 -1.16 14.43
C PRO A 78 -7.80 0.36 14.23
N GLY A 79 -9.01 0.91 14.08
CA GLY A 79 -9.23 2.32 13.80
C GLY A 79 -9.18 2.72 12.32
N ALA A 80 -8.83 1.81 11.41
CA ALA A 80 -8.90 2.01 9.97
C ALA A 80 -9.89 1.02 9.34
N ALA A 81 -10.95 1.55 8.74
CA ALA A 81 -11.89 0.76 7.96
C ALA A 81 -11.19 0.23 6.71
N THR A 82 -11.16 -1.08 6.51
CA THR A 82 -10.50 -1.71 5.35
C THR A 82 -11.52 -2.54 4.60
N GLY A 83 -11.49 -2.48 3.27
CA GLY A 83 -12.47 -3.19 2.46
C GLY A 83 -12.28 -3.00 0.96
N PHE A 84 -12.98 -3.82 0.20
CA PHE A 84 -13.12 -3.66 -1.24
C PHE A 84 -14.39 -2.88 -1.54
N LEU A 85 -14.33 -2.02 -2.54
CA LEU A 85 -15.50 -1.36 -3.08
C LEU A 85 -15.74 -1.84 -4.50
N VAL A 86 -16.92 -2.40 -4.75
CA VAL A 86 -17.35 -2.78 -6.09
C VAL A 86 -18.29 -1.70 -6.60
N CYS A 87 -17.91 -1.04 -7.68
CA CYS A 87 -18.64 0.05 -8.30
C CYS A 87 -19.17 -0.39 -9.67
N ARG A 88 -20.36 0.09 -10.05
CA ARG A 88 -20.86 -0.02 -11.43
C ARG A 88 -21.83 1.10 -11.80
N SER A 89 -22.03 1.27 -13.10
CA SER A 89 -23.07 2.13 -13.64
C SER A 89 -24.43 1.40 -13.73
N GLY A 90 -25.51 2.16 -13.84
CA GLY A 90 -26.85 1.62 -14.09
C GLY A 90 -27.59 1.12 -12.84
N ARG A 91 -27.95 -0.16 -12.83
CA ARG A 91 -28.86 -0.75 -11.84
C ARG A 91 -28.18 -1.11 -10.52
N ASP A 92 -28.96 -1.05 -9.45
CA ASP A 92 -28.51 -1.48 -8.12
C ASP A 92 -28.27 -2.99 -8.03
N PHE A 93 -27.54 -3.42 -7.01
CA PHE A 93 -27.19 -4.83 -6.76
C PHE A 93 -28.43 -5.66 -6.43
N THR A 94 -28.61 -6.77 -7.13
CA THR A 94 -29.67 -7.74 -6.86
C THR A 94 -29.37 -8.52 -5.59
N ALA A 95 -30.40 -9.15 -5.02
CA ALA A 95 -30.24 -10.06 -3.88
C ALA A 95 -29.17 -11.15 -4.18
N ARG A 96 -29.22 -11.77 -5.36
CA ARG A 96 -28.22 -12.77 -5.77
C ARG A 96 -26.79 -12.25 -5.82
N GLU A 97 -26.58 -11.01 -6.28
CA GLU A 97 -25.25 -10.39 -6.32
C GLU A 97 -24.75 -10.07 -4.91
N ARG A 98 -25.63 -9.62 -4.02
CA ARG A 98 -25.32 -9.40 -2.59
C ARG A 98 -25.00 -10.71 -1.88
N ASP A 99 -25.78 -11.76 -2.13
CA ASP A 99 -25.54 -13.10 -1.58
C ASP A 99 -24.19 -13.64 -2.05
N PHE A 100 -23.86 -13.47 -3.33
CA PHE A 100 -22.55 -13.86 -3.85
C PHE A 100 -21.41 -13.12 -3.15
N ALA A 101 -21.53 -11.81 -2.96
CA ALA A 101 -20.55 -11.03 -2.22
C ALA A 101 -20.40 -11.54 -0.77
N ALA A 102 -21.50 -11.94 -0.13
CA ALA A 102 -21.48 -12.49 1.22
C ALA A 102 -20.78 -13.85 1.28
N HIS A 103 -20.94 -14.71 0.25
CA HIS A 103 -20.25 -15.99 0.15
C HIS A 103 -18.75 -15.84 -0.12
N VAL A 104 -18.36 -14.82 -0.89
CA VAL A 104 -16.95 -14.55 -1.24
C VAL A 104 -16.20 -13.82 -0.11
N HIS A 105 -16.89 -13.03 0.71
CA HIS A 105 -16.32 -12.29 1.84
C HIS A 105 -15.38 -13.13 2.75
N PRO A 106 -15.77 -14.31 3.29
CA PRO A 106 -14.87 -15.10 4.13
C PRO A 106 -13.64 -15.65 3.38
N LEU A 107 -13.76 -15.91 2.08
CA LEU A 107 -12.64 -16.36 1.25
C LEU A 107 -11.62 -15.23 1.06
N LEU A 108 -12.09 -14.02 0.72
CA LEU A 108 -11.23 -12.83 0.63
C LEU A 108 -10.53 -12.55 1.97
N ASN A 109 -11.26 -12.63 3.08
CA ASN A 109 -10.67 -12.44 4.41
C ASN A 109 -9.58 -13.48 4.73
N THR A 110 -9.72 -14.70 4.21
CA THR A 110 -8.72 -15.76 4.41
C THR A 110 -7.48 -15.50 3.58
N VAL A 111 -7.65 -15.15 2.29
CA VAL A 111 -6.52 -14.81 1.41
C VAL A 111 -5.77 -13.60 1.95
N LEU A 112 -6.46 -12.52 2.32
CA LEU A 112 -5.82 -11.32 2.85
C LEU A 112 -5.06 -11.56 4.15
N ARG A 113 -5.63 -12.34 5.10
CA ARG A 113 -4.90 -12.74 6.30
C ARG A 113 -3.67 -13.57 5.95
N HIS A 114 -3.79 -14.50 5.01
CA HIS A 114 -2.67 -15.31 4.58
C HIS A 114 -1.56 -14.47 3.95
N VAL A 115 -1.89 -13.51 3.09
CA VAL A 115 -0.92 -12.56 2.52
C VAL A 115 -0.25 -11.74 3.61
N ALA A 116 -1.02 -11.24 4.59
CA ALA A 116 -0.47 -10.50 5.72
C ALA A 116 0.49 -11.35 6.57
N GLU A 117 0.15 -12.60 6.85
CA GLU A 117 1.01 -13.54 7.58
C GLU A 117 2.26 -13.92 6.77
N VAL A 118 2.14 -14.18 5.47
CA VAL A 118 3.30 -14.43 4.60
C VAL A 118 4.21 -13.20 4.54
N ARG A 119 3.66 -11.98 4.54
CA ARG A 119 4.43 -10.74 4.62
C ARG A 119 5.13 -10.58 5.97
N ARG A 120 4.48 -10.94 7.09
CA ARG A 120 5.10 -10.94 8.43
C ARG A 120 6.26 -11.94 8.52
N LEU A 121 6.11 -13.11 7.91
CA LEU A 121 7.14 -14.15 7.85
C LEU A 121 8.25 -13.83 6.83
N ARG A 122 8.06 -12.84 5.96
CA ARG A 122 9.13 -12.31 5.11
C ARG A 122 9.95 -11.30 5.93
N PRO A 123 11.28 -11.44 6.01
CA PRO A 123 12.10 -10.62 6.90
C PRO A 123 12.20 -9.17 6.42
N GLY A 124 11.20 -8.34 6.73
CA GLY A 124 11.32 -6.88 6.65
C GLY A 124 12.02 -6.38 7.90
N THR A 125 13.13 -5.67 7.77
CA THR A 125 13.97 -5.09 8.86
C THR A 125 14.74 -6.06 9.78
N GLU A 126 14.30 -7.29 10.02
CA GLU A 126 15.10 -8.28 10.79
C GLU A 126 16.38 -8.69 10.05
N GLY A 127 16.35 -8.72 8.71
CA GLY A 127 17.55 -8.98 7.89
C GLY A 127 18.67 -7.93 8.06
N LEU A 128 18.35 -6.70 8.49
CA LEU A 128 19.38 -5.70 8.83
C LEU A 128 20.17 -6.12 10.08
N ALA A 129 19.48 -6.65 11.09
CA ALA A 129 20.07 -7.11 12.34
C ALA A 129 20.87 -8.40 12.15
N GLU A 130 20.34 -9.35 11.34
CA GLU A 130 21.05 -10.60 11.00
C GLU A 130 22.33 -10.34 10.20
N LEU A 131 22.26 -9.48 9.17
CA LEU A 131 23.43 -9.15 8.34
C LEU A 131 24.37 -8.13 9.00
N ARG A 132 23.95 -7.50 10.11
CA ARG A 132 24.68 -6.43 10.82
C ARG A 132 25.10 -5.29 9.88
N LEU A 133 24.25 -4.96 8.91
CA LEU A 133 24.48 -3.83 8.00
C LEU A 133 24.32 -2.51 8.76
N THR A 134 25.26 -1.59 8.57
CA THR A 134 25.14 -0.24 9.13
C THR A 134 24.17 0.60 8.30
N PRO A 135 23.59 1.67 8.88
CA PRO A 135 22.76 2.60 8.11
C PRO A 135 23.47 3.14 6.86
N ARG A 136 24.78 3.41 6.95
CA ARG A 136 25.55 3.96 5.82
C ARG A 136 25.76 2.93 4.71
N GLU A 137 26.01 1.68 5.07
CA GLU A 137 26.09 0.56 4.13
C GLU A 137 24.76 0.34 3.38
N LEU A 138 23.62 0.42 4.09
CA LEU A 138 22.31 0.31 3.47
C LEU A 138 22.05 1.45 2.46
N VAL A 139 22.38 2.68 2.82
CA VAL A 139 22.26 3.85 1.93
C VAL A 139 23.07 3.64 0.65
N VAL A 140 24.30 3.15 0.76
CA VAL A 140 25.16 2.89 -0.39
C VAL A 140 24.61 1.75 -1.26
N LEU A 141 24.05 0.69 -0.65
CA LEU A 141 23.39 -0.40 -1.39
C LEU A 141 22.13 0.06 -2.14
N ARG A 142 21.35 1.00 -1.59
CA ARG A 142 20.19 1.59 -2.27
C ARG A 142 20.59 2.32 -3.54
N LEU A 143 21.55 3.24 -3.43
CA LEU A 143 22.07 3.96 -4.59
C LEU A 143 22.73 3.02 -5.60
N SER A 144 23.35 1.95 -5.12
CA SER A 144 23.88 0.89 -5.97
C SER A 144 22.77 0.16 -6.75
N ALA A 145 21.61 -0.08 -6.13
CA ALA A 145 20.46 -0.70 -6.79
C ALA A 145 19.76 0.21 -7.81
N GLU A 146 19.94 1.53 -7.70
CA GLU A 146 19.56 2.54 -8.70
C GLU A 146 20.53 2.60 -9.89
N GLY A 147 21.63 1.82 -9.87
CA GLY A 147 22.62 1.79 -10.94
C GLY A 147 23.71 2.86 -10.86
N LEU A 148 23.78 3.66 -9.79
CA LEU A 148 24.80 4.71 -9.67
C LEU A 148 26.22 4.12 -9.58
N THR A 149 27.20 4.81 -10.17
CA THR A 149 28.62 4.46 -9.99
C THR A 149 29.12 4.91 -8.61
N ALA A 150 30.23 4.34 -8.12
CA ALA A 150 30.82 4.75 -6.84
C ALA A 150 31.13 6.26 -6.80
N ALA A 151 31.59 6.85 -7.91
CA ALA A 151 31.83 8.28 -8.02
C ALA A 151 30.52 9.10 -7.97
N ALA A 152 29.46 8.64 -8.62
CA ALA A 152 28.15 9.29 -8.55
C ALA A 152 27.55 9.23 -7.15
N MET A 153 27.67 8.07 -6.48
CA MET A 153 27.28 7.90 -5.09
C MET A 153 28.07 8.82 -4.16
N ALA A 154 29.40 8.93 -4.34
CA ALA A 154 30.25 9.80 -3.54
C ALA A 154 29.82 11.28 -3.64
N ARG A 155 29.59 11.76 -4.88
CA ARG A 155 29.07 13.11 -5.12
C ARG A 155 27.71 13.33 -4.44
N ARG A 156 26.78 12.37 -4.59
CA ARG A 156 25.44 12.46 -3.98
C ARG A 156 25.49 12.45 -2.45
N LEU A 157 26.46 11.74 -1.87
CA LEU A 157 26.58 11.54 -0.43
C LEU A 157 27.55 12.51 0.26
N GLY A 158 28.23 13.38 -0.48
CA GLY A 158 29.22 14.32 0.05
C GLY A 158 30.44 13.66 0.67
N ILE A 159 30.87 12.48 0.18
CA ILE A 159 32.01 11.72 0.70
C ILE A 159 32.97 11.31 -0.41
N ALA A 160 34.18 10.88 -0.05
CA ALA A 160 35.16 10.43 -1.03
C ALA A 160 34.77 9.08 -1.67
N THR A 161 35.12 8.89 -2.95
CA THR A 161 34.83 7.66 -3.70
C THR A 161 35.42 6.41 -3.03
N HIS A 162 36.61 6.52 -2.44
CA HIS A 162 37.22 5.40 -1.71
C HIS A 162 36.41 4.99 -0.47
N THR A 163 35.74 5.93 0.20
CA THR A 163 34.85 5.67 1.34
C THR A 163 33.61 4.91 0.89
N VAL A 164 33.01 5.28 -0.24
CA VAL A 164 31.89 4.52 -0.85
C VAL A 164 32.32 3.10 -1.17
N ASN A 165 33.49 2.92 -1.81
CA ASN A 165 34.02 1.59 -2.12
C ASN A 165 34.22 0.76 -0.84
N LYS A 166 34.69 1.38 0.25
CA LYS A 166 34.84 0.69 1.53
C LYS A 166 33.51 0.25 2.14
N HIS A 167 32.48 1.08 2.03
CA HIS A 167 31.13 0.70 2.43
C HIS A 167 30.60 -0.47 1.60
N LEU A 168 30.75 -0.45 0.26
CA LEU A 168 30.35 -1.56 -0.62
C LEU A 168 31.06 -2.86 -0.27
N GLU A 169 32.39 -2.82 -0.09
CA GLU A 169 33.18 -3.99 0.29
C GLU A 169 32.69 -4.59 1.61
N ASN A 170 32.44 -3.76 2.61
CA ASN A 170 31.91 -4.19 3.90
C ASN A 170 30.50 -4.78 3.77
N SER A 171 29.64 -4.16 2.96
CA SER A 171 28.31 -4.67 2.66
C SER A 171 28.38 -6.06 2.01
N TYR A 172 29.23 -6.25 0.99
CA TYR A 172 29.35 -7.53 0.28
C TYR A 172 29.78 -8.64 1.24
N ARG A 173 30.79 -8.36 2.07
CA ARG A 173 31.28 -9.28 3.11
C ARG A 173 30.18 -9.65 4.10
N LYS A 174 29.43 -8.67 4.61
CA LYS A 174 28.33 -8.90 5.56
C LYS A 174 27.16 -9.68 4.94
N CYS A 175 26.90 -9.44 3.67
CA CYS A 175 25.91 -10.15 2.87
C CYS A 175 26.38 -11.54 2.40
N GLY A 176 27.64 -11.94 2.65
CA GLY A 176 28.19 -13.21 2.17
C GLY A 176 28.31 -13.31 0.64
N THR A 177 28.41 -12.17 -0.03
CA THR A 177 28.41 -12.03 -1.49
C THR A 177 29.75 -11.48 -1.98
N ARG A 178 30.01 -11.57 -3.28
CA ARG A 178 31.30 -11.16 -3.88
C ARG A 178 31.19 -10.01 -4.86
N ASP A 179 29.99 -9.70 -5.32
CA ASP A 179 29.78 -8.70 -6.36
C ASP A 179 28.51 -7.88 -6.13
N ARG A 180 28.45 -6.76 -6.84
CA ARG A 180 27.37 -5.79 -6.77
C ARG A 180 26.00 -6.40 -7.07
N LEU A 181 25.91 -7.18 -8.14
CA LEU A 181 24.62 -7.66 -8.65
C LEU A 181 24.04 -8.69 -7.68
N THR A 182 24.83 -9.67 -7.26
CA THR A 182 24.40 -10.68 -6.30
C THR A 182 23.98 -10.05 -4.98
N THR A 183 24.73 -9.04 -4.50
CA THR A 183 24.37 -8.31 -3.28
C THR A 183 23.03 -7.61 -3.43
N VAL A 184 22.84 -6.81 -4.50
CA VAL A 184 21.61 -6.05 -4.73
C VAL A 184 20.40 -6.98 -4.85
N LEU A 185 20.54 -8.11 -5.55
CA LEU A 185 19.47 -9.11 -5.66
C LEU A 185 19.12 -9.73 -4.30
N LEU A 186 20.12 -10.06 -3.48
CA LEU A 186 19.91 -10.58 -2.13
C LEU A 186 19.16 -9.57 -1.26
N VAL A 187 19.63 -8.33 -1.18
CA VAL A 187 19.02 -7.33 -0.28
C VAL A 187 17.64 -6.86 -0.77
N ARG A 188 17.34 -6.95 -2.07
CA ARG A 188 15.98 -6.81 -2.61
C ARG A 188 15.09 -7.98 -2.21
N ARG A 189 15.58 -9.22 -2.33
CA ARG A 189 14.85 -10.43 -1.93
C ARG A 189 14.50 -10.41 -0.45
N LEU A 190 15.40 -9.87 0.38
CA LEU A 190 15.19 -9.67 1.82
C LEU A 190 14.37 -8.41 2.14
N GLY A 191 13.83 -7.69 1.15
CA GLY A 191 12.99 -6.50 1.41
C GLY A 191 13.70 -5.35 2.11
N LEU A 192 15.04 -5.32 2.14
CA LEU A 192 15.81 -4.25 2.77
C LEU A 192 15.88 -2.99 1.90
N ILE A 193 15.70 -3.15 0.60
CA ILE A 193 15.65 -2.08 -0.40
C ILE A 193 14.52 -2.36 -1.41
N GLY A 194 13.63 -1.37 -1.62
CA GLY A 194 12.54 -1.42 -2.58
C GLY A 194 12.73 -0.47 -3.78
N PRO A 195 11.90 -0.58 -4.83
CA PRO A 195 11.83 0.43 -5.88
C PRO A 195 11.33 1.76 -5.29
N GLY A 196 12.10 2.84 -5.45
CA GLY A 196 11.71 4.18 -5.00
C GLY A 196 12.17 4.60 -3.60
N ASP A 197 12.97 3.78 -2.90
CA ASP A 197 13.55 4.13 -1.60
C ASP A 197 14.67 5.18 -1.72
N ASP A 198 14.33 6.44 -2.01
CA ASP A 198 15.30 7.54 -2.04
C ASP A 198 15.70 7.93 -0.60
N PRO A 199 16.98 7.71 -0.18
CA PRO A 199 17.41 7.96 1.18
C PRO A 199 17.51 9.45 1.55
N VAL A 200 17.43 10.38 0.59
CA VAL A 200 17.62 11.83 0.84
C VAL A 200 16.34 12.52 1.30
N SER A 201 15.15 11.94 1.06
CA SER A 201 13.88 12.52 1.47
C SER A 201 13.65 12.51 3.00
N ARG A 202 14.35 11.64 3.75
CA ARG A 202 14.11 11.46 5.21
C ARG A 202 15.00 12.32 6.13
N SER A 203 15.89 13.16 5.60
CA SER A 203 16.89 13.90 6.41
C SER A 203 16.86 15.43 6.27
N ALA A 204 15.77 16.02 5.77
CA ALA A 204 15.62 17.48 5.87
C ALA A 204 14.98 17.86 7.23
N PRO A 205 15.68 18.56 8.13
CA PRO A 205 15.01 19.21 9.26
C PRO A 205 14.09 20.31 8.72
N SER A 206 12.84 20.30 9.15
CA SER A 206 11.89 21.40 8.94
C SER A 206 12.51 22.70 9.46
N ARG A 207 12.72 23.67 8.57
CA ARG A 207 12.89 25.08 8.94
C ARG A 207 11.54 25.77 8.87
#